data_AF-A0A6C0J3A0-F1
#
_entry.id   AF-A0A6C0J3A0-F1
#
_cell.length_a   1.000
_cell.length_b   1.000
_cell.length_c   1.000
_cell.angle_alpha   90.00
_cell.angle_beta   90.00
_cell.angle_gamma   90.00
#
_symmetry.space_group_name_H-M   'P 1'
#
loop_
_entity.id
_entity.type
_entity.pdbx_description
1 polymer ?
#
loop_
_entity_poly.entity_id
_entity_poly.type
_entity_poly.pdbx_seq_one_letter_code
_entity_poly.pdbx_strand_id
1 'polypeptide(L)'
;MVKKYKYKLRVLLVRTPDYKNKDYLKTKEKYENNMKIIHKHYIKMLTKIEKNKKFKIYLFGFDGKLKKTYSKLSVTTLISDVKKMPLGHLKRKLKPINQSLYSDYNKSTSNKGFGFSNKEKALDTIKKLKKEKIRYQVYVVTTMLGRAKNHPYQTKGMRDAIKVYKKWLKDYKINKF
;
A
#
# COMPACT_ATOMS: atom_id res chain seq x y z
N MET A 1 9.07 -6.28 -13.98
CA MET A 1 8.18 -5.54 -13.04
C MET A 1 7.13 -6.41 -12.35
N VAL A 2 6.36 -7.24 -13.08
CA VAL A 2 5.27 -8.05 -12.50
C VAL A 2 5.77 -9.28 -11.71
N LYS A 3 6.84 -9.95 -12.18
CA LYS A 3 7.39 -11.18 -11.59
C LYS A 3 7.63 -11.11 -10.07
N LYS A 4 8.06 -9.97 -9.52
CA LYS A 4 8.32 -9.80 -8.08
C LYS A 4 7.08 -9.95 -7.18
N TYR A 5 5.90 -9.82 -7.76
CA TYR A 5 4.62 -9.95 -7.07
C TYR A 5 3.99 -11.34 -7.22
N LYS A 6 4.63 -12.24 -7.97
CA LYS A 6 4.18 -13.63 -8.13
C LYS A 6 3.97 -14.24 -6.74
N TYR A 7 2.83 -14.89 -6.59
CA TYR A 7 2.30 -15.49 -5.36
C TYR A 7 2.01 -14.54 -4.19
N LYS A 8 2.30 -13.24 -4.32
CA LYS A 8 2.13 -12.23 -3.27
C LYS A 8 0.95 -11.31 -3.51
N LEU A 9 0.79 -10.83 -4.74
CA LEU A 9 -0.25 -9.89 -5.15
C LEU A 9 -0.66 -10.17 -6.61
N ARG A 10 -1.92 -9.89 -6.92
CA ARG A 10 -2.37 -9.65 -8.30
C ARG A 10 -1.93 -8.26 -8.73
N VAL A 11 -1.66 -8.09 -10.01
CA VAL A 11 -1.13 -6.82 -10.53
C VAL A 11 -2.06 -6.24 -11.57
N LEU A 12 -2.47 -4.99 -11.35
CA LEU A 12 -3.13 -4.15 -12.34
C LEU A 12 -2.07 -3.24 -12.96
N LEU A 13 -1.50 -3.65 -14.08
CA LEU A 13 -0.48 -2.89 -14.80
C LEU A 13 -1.16 -1.89 -15.75
N VAL A 14 -0.94 -0.60 -15.50
CA VAL A 14 -1.41 0.49 -16.34
C VAL A 14 -0.26 0.97 -17.21
N ARG A 15 -0.41 0.81 -18.54
CA ARG A 15 0.51 1.39 -19.53
C ARG A 15 -0.10 2.66 -20.06
N THR A 16 0.68 3.74 -20.06
CA THR A 16 0.25 5.07 -20.47
C THR A 16 1.37 5.78 -21.21
N PRO A 17 1.09 6.63 -22.21
CA PRO A 17 2.13 7.43 -22.88
C PRO A 17 2.80 8.42 -21.93
N ASP A 18 2.04 8.98 -20.99
CA ASP A 18 2.50 9.96 -20.02
C ASP A 18 1.55 10.03 -18.79
N TYR A 19 1.88 10.86 -17.81
CA TYR A 19 1.08 11.03 -16.58
C TYR A 19 -0.08 12.03 -16.70
N LYS A 20 -0.12 12.84 -17.77
CA LYS A 20 -1.18 13.80 -18.08
C LYS A 20 -2.31 13.17 -18.90
N ASN A 21 -2.09 11.97 -19.45
CA ASN A 21 -3.09 11.21 -20.19
C ASN A 21 -4.43 11.10 -19.42
N LYS A 22 -5.52 11.52 -20.06
CA LYS A 22 -6.85 11.61 -19.42
C LYS A 22 -7.36 10.25 -18.91
N ASP A 23 -7.13 9.16 -19.63
CA ASP A 23 -7.56 7.82 -19.23
C ASP A 23 -6.75 7.28 -18.06
N TYR A 24 -5.46 7.60 -18.01
CA TYR A 24 -4.61 7.32 -16.86
C TYR A 24 -5.07 8.04 -15.61
N LEU A 25 -5.34 9.34 -15.69
CA LEU A 25 -5.81 10.13 -14.55
C LEU A 25 -7.13 9.58 -14.00
N LYS A 26 -8.12 9.33 -14.88
CA LYS A 26 -9.41 8.71 -14.50
C LYS A 26 -9.22 7.32 -13.87
N THR A 27 -8.30 6.53 -14.40
CA THR A 27 -7.99 5.19 -13.86
C THR A 27 -7.35 5.28 -12.48
N LYS A 28 -6.39 6.20 -12.30
CA LYS A 28 -5.71 6.44 -11.02
C LYS A 28 -6.70 6.90 -9.96
N GLU A 29 -7.54 7.88 -10.28
CA GLU A 29 -8.59 8.38 -9.38
C GLU A 29 -9.55 7.26 -8.96
N LYS A 30 -10.09 6.48 -9.92
CA LYS A 30 -10.95 5.34 -9.62
C LYS A 30 -10.29 4.30 -8.73
N TYR A 31 -9.01 4.01 -8.97
CA TYR A 31 -8.24 3.09 -8.14
C TYR A 31 -8.11 3.62 -6.71
N GLU A 32 -7.73 4.90 -6.55
CA GLU A 32 -7.54 5.52 -5.24
C GLU A 32 -8.85 5.59 -4.43
N ASN A 33 -9.96 6.00 -5.06
CA ASN A 33 -11.27 6.07 -4.43
C ASN A 33 -11.79 4.68 -3.98
N ASN A 34 -11.32 3.60 -4.61
CA ASN A 34 -11.75 2.23 -4.31
C ASN A 34 -10.63 1.37 -3.70
N MET A 35 -9.55 2.00 -3.22
CA MET A 35 -8.32 1.31 -2.84
C MET A 35 -8.56 0.23 -1.76
N LYS A 36 -9.47 0.48 -0.81
CA LYS A 36 -9.84 -0.46 0.26
C LYS A 36 -10.41 -1.77 -0.29
N ILE A 37 -11.37 -1.67 -1.21
CA ILE A 37 -12.03 -2.82 -1.83
C ILE A 37 -11.04 -3.59 -2.71
N ILE A 38 -10.20 -2.87 -3.45
CA ILE A 38 -9.19 -3.44 -4.34
C ILE A 38 -8.12 -4.20 -3.56
N HIS A 39 -7.62 -3.62 -2.47
CA HIS A 39 -6.60 -4.24 -1.62
C HIS A 39 -7.13 -5.46 -0.86
N LYS A 40 -8.42 -5.51 -0.50
CA LYS A 40 -9.08 -6.71 0.05
C LYS A 40 -8.98 -7.92 -0.91
N HIS A 41 -8.85 -7.67 -2.21
CA HIS A 41 -8.68 -8.71 -3.23
C HIS A 41 -7.21 -8.90 -3.66
N TYR A 42 -6.25 -8.37 -2.89
CA TYR A 42 -4.80 -8.48 -3.11
C TYR A 42 -4.33 -7.94 -4.46
N ILE A 43 -4.99 -6.90 -4.98
CA ILE A 43 -4.62 -6.27 -6.24
C ILE A 43 -3.75 -5.04 -5.95
N LYS A 44 -2.68 -4.87 -6.72
CA LYS A 44 -1.82 -3.68 -6.70
C LYS A 44 -1.74 -3.04 -8.07
N MET A 45 -1.96 -1.73 -8.15
CA MET A 45 -1.70 -0.98 -9.37
C MET A 45 -0.21 -0.68 -9.55
N LEU A 46 0.28 -0.86 -10.76
CA LEU A 46 1.61 -0.41 -11.19
C LEU A 46 1.45 0.41 -12.46
N THR A 47 2.24 1.47 -12.60
CA THR A 47 2.25 2.30 -13.79
C THR A 47 3.54 2.07 -14.57
N LYS A 48 3.44 1.98 -15.89
CA LYS A 48 4.59 1.98 -16.81
C LYS A 48 4.35 3.01 -17.91
N ILE A 49 5.29 3.94 -18.06
CA ILE A 49 5.26 4.93 -19.14
C ILE A 49 5.79 4.28 -20.42
N GLU A 50 5.06 4.41 -21.51
CA GLU A 50 5.42 3.94 -22.85
C GLU A 50 4.99 5.00 -23.88
N LYS A 51 5.85 6.00 -24.14
CA LYS A 51 5.56 7.21 -24.93
C LYS A 51 4.80 6.96 -26.24
N ASN A 52 5.15 5.89 -26.97
CA ASN A 52 4.63 5.61 -28.31
C ASN A 52 3.44 4.62 -28.30
N LYS A 53 2.87 4.30 -27.13
CA LYS A 53 1.78 3.32 -27.03
C LYS A 53 0.52 3.93 -26.43
N LYS A 54 -0.61 3.45 -26.95
CA LYS A 54 -1.94 3.80 -26.44
C LYS A 54 -2.12 3.29 -25.00
N PHE A 55 -2.94 4.03 -24.24
CA PHE A 55 -3.33 3.65 -22.90
C PHE A 55 -3.97 2.24 -22.87
N LYS A 56 -3.52 1.39 -21.95
CA LYS A 56 -4.09 0.05 -21.75
C LYS A 56 -3.81 -0.47 -20.35
N ILE A 57 -4.78 -1.20 -19.80
CA ILE A 57 -4.69 -1.82 -18.48
C ILE A 57 -4.59 -3.34 -18.64
N TYR A 58 -3.73 -3.97 -17.86
CA TYR A 58 -3.47 -5.40 -17.87
C TYR A 58 -3.62 -5.98 -16.47
N LEU A 59 -4.45 -7.00 -16.32
CA LEU A 59 -4.63 -7.72 -15.07
C LEU A 59 -3.83 -9.02 -15.09
N PHE A 60 -2.91 -9.15 -14.14
CA PHE A 60 -2.14 -10.35 -13.90
C PHE A 60 -2.59 -11.05 -12.63
N GLY A 61 -2.70 -12.38 -12.69
CA GLY A 61 -3.05 -13.22 -11.55
C GLY A 61 -1.87 -13.42 -10.58
N PHE A 62 -2.11 -14.20 -9.52
CA PHE A 62 -1.05 -14.59 -8.57
C PHE A 62 0.05 -15.46 -9.21
N ASP A 63 -0.27 -16.18 -10.28
CA ASP A 63 0.70 -16.92 -11.07
C ASP A 63 1.65 -16.02 -11.88
N GLY A 64 1.37 -14.72 -11.93
CA GLY A 64 2.11 -13.74 -12.73
C GLY A 64 1.78 -13.80 -14.22
N LYS A 65 0.77 -14.58 -14.62
CA LYS A 65 0.30 -14.65 -16.01
C LYS A 65 -0.76 -13.59 -16.28
N LEU A 66 -0.80 -13.08 -17.52
CA LEU A 66 -1.85 -12.17 -17.97
C LEU A 66 -3.19 -12.91 -17.96
N LYS A 67 -4.22 -12.26 -17.40
CA LYS A 67 -5.57 -12.82 -17.30
C LYS A 67 -6.57 -12.05 -18.15
N LYS A 68 -6.46 -10.72 -18.16
CA LYS A 68 -7.37 -9.87 -18.92
C LYS A 68 -6.74 -8.53 -19.22
N THR A 69 -7.26 -7.85 -20.25
CA THR A 69 -6.92 -6.47 -20.55
C THR A 69 -8.17 -5.60 -20.55
N TYR A 70 -8.00 -4.31 -20.25
CA TYR A 70 -9.09 -3.34 -20.24
C TYR A 70 -8.66 -2.06 -20.96
N SER A 71 -9.62 -1.43 -21.63
CA SER A 71 -9.48 -0.06 -22.14
C SER A 71 -9.83 0.99 -21.06
N LYS A 72 -10.73 0.67 -20.14
CA LYS A 72 -11.18 1.54 -19.04
C LYS A 72 -11.29 0.73 -17.74
N LEU A 73 -11.00 1.38 -16.60
CA LEU A 73 -11.17 0.75 -15.29
C LEU A 73 -12.63 0.79 -14.83
N SER A 74 -13.20 -0.39 -14.60
CA SER A 74 -14.44 -0.63 -13.85
C SER A 74 -14.11 -1.53 -12.66
N VAL A 75 -14.36 -1.03 -11.44
CA VAL A 75 -14.00 -1.77 -10.22
C VAL A 75 -14.89 -3.00 -10.03
N THR A 76 -16.19 -2.90 -10.31
CA THR A 76 -17.13 -4.03 -10.22
C THR A 76 -16.71 -5.16 -11.15
N THR A 77 -16.39 -4.82 -12.41
CA THR A 77 -15.90 -5.77 -13.41
C THR A 77 -14.55 -6.38 -12.99
N LEU A 78 -13.61 -5.55 -12.52
CA LEU A 78 -12.31 -6.01 -12.03
C LEU A 78 -12.45 -7.04 -10.90
N ILE A 79 -13.31 -6.76 -9.92
CA ILE A 79 -13.53 -7.67 -8.79
C ILE A 79 -14.22 -8.95 -9.25
N SER A 80 -15.23 -8.87 -10.13
CA SER A 80 -15.90 -10.04 -10.71
C SER A 80 -14.90 -10.94 -11.44
N ASP A 81 -14.05 -10.36 -12.29
CA ASP A 81 -13.01 -11.09 -13.01
C ASP A 81 -12.01 -11.77 -12.07
N VAL A 82 -11.64 -11.09 -10.97
CA VAL A 82 -10.71 -11.63 -9.97
C VAL A 82 -11.34 -12.78 -9.16
N LYS A 83 -12.61 -12.68 -8.82
CA LYS A 83 -13.34 -13.74 -8.10
C LYS A 83 -13.48 -15.02 -8.92
N LYS A 84 -13.64 -14.89 -10.24
CA LYS A 84 -13.71 -16.02 -11.18
C LYS A 84 -12.36 -16.72 -11.39
N MET A 85 -11.25 -16.19 -10.87
CA MET A 85 -9.94 -16.82 -11.04
C MET A 85 -9.78 -18.03 -10.13
N PRO A 86 -9.56 -19.24 -10.67
CA PRO A 86 -9.34 -20.42 -9.85
C PRO A 86 -8.01 -20.30 -9.10
N LEU A 87 -8.04 -20.55 -7.79
CA LEU A 87 -6.84 -20.59 -6.96
C LEU A 87 -6.19 -21.98 -6.94
N GLY A 88 -6.97 -23.05 -7.12
CA GLY A 88 -6.54 -24.45 -7.28
C GLY A 88 -5.18 -24.80 -6.65
N HIS A 89 -4.27 -25.29 -7.48
CA HIS A 89 -2.89 -25.67 -7.12
C HIS A 89 -2.02 -24.48 -6.63
N LEU A 90 -2.42 -23.23 -6.87
CA LEU A 90 -1.67 -22.07 -6.44
C LEU A 90 -1.79 -21.84 -4.94
N LYS A 91 -2.87 -22.30 -4.28
CA LYS A 91 -3.13 -22.10 -2.83
C LYS A 91 -1.89 -22.40 -1.97
N ARG A 92 -1.21 -23.52 -2.22
CA ARG A 92 -0.02 -23.96 -1.47
C ARG A 92 1.20 -23.03 -1.63
N LYS A 93 1.26 -22.25 -2.72
CA LYS A 93 2.37 -21.33 -3.04
C LYS A 93 2.08 -19.88 -2.63
N LEU A 94 0.84 -19.53 -2.30
CA LEU A 94 0.46 -18.14 -1.99
C LEU A 94 1.11 -17.66 -0.70
N LYS A 95 1.70 -16.46 -0.76
CA LYS A 95 2.19 -15.69 0.39
C LYS A 95 1.62 -14.27 0.29
N PRO A 96 0.28 -14.12 0.44
CA PRO A 96 -0.40 -12.88 0.11
C PRO A 96 0.03 -11.76 1.06
N ILE A 97 0.39 -10.60 0.50
CA ILE A 97 0.78 -9.43 1.30
C ILE A 97 -0.46 -8.57 1.53
N ASN A 98 -0.80 -8.36 2.81
CA ASN A 98 -1.87 -7.45 3.14
C ASN A 98 -1.42 -5.98 3.02
N GLN A 99 -1.83 -5.32 1.94
CA GLN A 99 -1.51 -3.91 1.69
C GLN A 99 -2.28 -2.95 2.62
N SER A 100 -3.33 -3.41 3.32
CA SER A 100 -4.12 -2.56 4.22
C SER A 100 -3.38 -2.03 5.42
N LEU A 101 -2.38 -2.76 5.89
CA LEU A 101 -1.58 -2.37 7.05
C LEU A 101 -0.80 -1.08 6.83
N TYR A 102 -0.47 -0.77 5.57
CA TYR A 102 0.39 0.37 5.21
C TYR A 102 -0.32 1.42 4.36
N SER A 103 -1.55 1.13 3.92
CA SER A 103 -2.29 2.03 3.03
C SER A 103 -3.20 2.93 3.83
N ASP A 104 -3.10 4.22 3.57
CA ASP A 104 -4.03 5.21 4.10
C ASP A 104 -5.27 5.28 3.20
N TYR A 105 -6.33 4.59 3.60
CA TYR A 105 -7.59 4.53 2.84
C TYR A 105 -8.45 5.77 3.00
N ASN A 106 -8.24 6.55 4.06
CA ASN A 106 -9.04 7.71 4.39
C ASN A 106 -8.15 8.95 4.38
N LYS A 107 -7.59 9.30 3.22
CA LYS A 107 -6.69 10.46 3.06
C LYS A 107 -7.26 11.79 3.59
N SER A 108 -8.59 11.90 3.69
CA SER A 108 -9.29 13.07 4.20
C SER A 108 -9.33 13.15 5.74
N THR A 109 -9.49 12.01 6.44
CA THR A 109 -9.64 11.94 7.90
C THR A 109 -8.46 11.32 8.64
N SER A 110 -7.54 10.70 7.91
CA SER A 110 -6.25 10.29 8.45
C SER A 110 -5.53 11.51 8.97
N ASN A 111 -5.11 11.47 10.22
CA ASN A 111 -4.39 12.55 10.89
C ASN A 111 -3.17 12.93 10.06
N LYS A 112 -3.36 13.95 9.20
CA LYS A 112 -2.41 14.43 8.20
C LYS A 112 -1.15 14.89 8.94
N GLY A 113 -0.20 13.99 9.16
CA GLY A 113 1.00 14.34 9.91
C GLY A 113 1.76 13.20 10.57
N PHE A 114 1.14 12.04 10.79
CA PHE A 114 1.87 10.90 11.38
C PHE A 114 2.50 10.04 10.30
N GLY A 115 3.76 9.63 10.50
CA GLY A 115 4.48 8.89 9.46
C GLY A 115 5.75 8.21 9.93
N PHE A 116 6.09 7.11 9.27
CA PHE A 116 7.19 6.22 9.62
C PHE A 116 8.22 6.04 8.48
N SER A 117 8.15 6.88 7.44
CA SER A 117 8.98 6.76 6.24
C SER A 117 10.46 7.06 6.50
N ASN A 118 10.77 7.95 7.45
CA ASN A 118 12.11 8.34 7.84
C ASN A 118 12.16 8.88 9.29
N LYS A 119 13.38 9.12 9.78
CA LYS A 119 13.65 9.65 11.13
C LYS A 119 12.91 10.96 11.42
N GLU A 120 12.97 11.93 10.50
CA GLU A 120 12.36 13.25 10.66
C GLU A 120 10.85 13.16 10.82
N LYS A 121 10.18 12.35 9.99
CA LYS A 121 8.74 12.10 10.10
C LYS A 121 8.37 11.42 11.41
N ALA A 122 9.21 10.51 11.91
CA ALA A 122 8.98 9.89 13.21
C ALA A 122 9.08 10.92 14.36
N LEU A 123 10.06 11.83 14.31
CA LEU A 123 10.22 12.91 15.28
C LEU A 123 9.07 13.91 15.21
N ASP A 124 8.66 14.33 14.02
CA ASP A 124 7.49 15.19 13.80
C ASP A 124 6.21 14.56 14.35
N THR A 125 6.04 13.24 14.13
CA THR A 125 4.93 12.46 14.72
C THR A 125 4.94 12.55 16.23
N ILE A 126 6.07 12.26 16.88
CA ILE A 126 6.20 12.33 18.34
C ILE A 126 5.91 13.75 18.85
N LYS A 127 6.44 14.78 18.18
CA LYS A 127 6.21 16.18 18.54
C LYS A 127 4.72 16.53 18.57
N LYS A 128 3.97 16.10 17.54
CA LYS A 128 2.52 16.32 17.43
C LYS A 128 1.75 15.58 18.51
N LEU A 129 2.16 14.35 18.83
CA LEU A 129 1.52 13.51 19.83
C LEU A 129 1.65 14.04 21.26
N LYS A 130 2.59 14.95 21.57
CA LYS A 130 2.78 15.48 22.93
C LYS A 130 1.51 16.10 23.54
N LYS A 131 0.61 16.63 22.70
CA LYS A 131 -0.65 17.25 23.13
C LYS A 131 -1.78 16.25 23.40
N GLU A 132 -1.59 14.99 23.00
CA GLU A 132 -2.62 13.96 23.04
C GLU A 132 -2.58 13.14 24.34
N LYS A 133 -3.68 12.44 24.64
CA LYS A 133 -3.72 11.50 25.77
C LYS A 133 -2.67 10.39 25.61
N ILE A 134 -1.96 10.05 26.69
CA ILE A 134 -0.84 9.09 26.65
C ILE A 134 -1.19 7.73 26.02
N ARG A 135 -2.41 7.22 26.27
CA ARG A 135 -2.91 5.98 25.64
C ARG A 135 -2.93 6.09 24.10
N TYR A 136 -3.37 7.23 23.59
CA TYR A 136 -3.41 7.50 22.14
C TYR A 136 -2.00 7.66 21.57
N GLN A 137 -1.10 8.33 22.28
CA GLN A 137 0.32 8.42 21.88
C GLN A 137 0.94 7.03 21.71
N VAL A 138 0.77 6.15 22.71
CA VAL A 138 1.27 4.77 22.68
C VAL A 138 0.66 3.97 21.52
N TYR A 139 -0.65 4.12 21.29
CA TYR A 139 -1.33 3.47 20.16
C TYR A 139 -0.73 3.89 18.81
N VAL A 140 -0.56 5.20 18.59
CA VAL A 140 0.01 5.71 17.33
C VAL A 140 1.46 5.28 17.17
N VAL A 141 2.30 5.43 18.20
CA VAL A 141 3.71 5.03 18.15
C VAL A 141 3.87 3.53 17.89
N THR A 142 3.08 2.69 18.57
CA THR A 142 3.09 1.23 18.35
C THR A 142 2.65 0.87 16.94
N THR A 143 1.62 1.55 16.43
CA THR A 143 1.14 1.37 15.05
C THR A 143 2.22 1.76 14.04
N MET A 144 2.84 2.93 14.17
CA MET A 144 3.89 3.39 13.27
C MET A 144 5.13 2.50 13.31
N LEU A 145 5.52 2.04 14.50
CA LEU A 145 6.60 1.08 14.69
C LEU A 145 6.32 -0.25 13.99
N GLY A 146 5.12 -0.82 14.18
CA GLY A 146 4.71 -2.06 13.52
C GLY A 146 4.70 -1.90 12.00
N ARG A 147 4.19 -0.77 11.50
CA ARG A 147 4.19 -0.45 10.07
C ARG A 147 5.60 -0.37 9.49
N ALA A 148 6.53 0.31 10.17
CA ALA A 148 7.91 0.42 9.70
C ALA A 148 8.63 -0.93 9.73
N LYS A 149 8.49 -1.69 10.83
CA LYS A 149 9.15 -2.99 11.02
C LYS A 149 8.74 -4.01 9.96
N ASN A 150 7.45 -4.06 9.65
CA ASN A 150 6.88 -5.10 8.79
C ASN A 150 6.75 -4.67 7.33
N HIS A 151 7.17 -3.45 6.99
CA HIS A 151 7.04 -2.94 5.62
C HIS A 151 7.80 -3.85 4.62
N PRO A 152 7.14 -4.37 3.56
CA PRO A 152 7.74 -5.36 2.66
C PRO A 152 8.95 -4.82 1.86
N TYR A 153 9.11 -3.50 1.82
CA TYR A 153 10.23 -2.80 1.19
C TYR A 153 10.82 -1.79 2.17
N GLN A 154 11.30 -2.28 3.32
CA GLN A 154 11.84 -1.43 4.38
C GLN A 154 13.11 -0.69 3.90
N THR A 155 13.08 0.65 3.95
CA THR A 155 14.21 1.50 3.55
C THR A 155 15.14 1.80 4.73
N LYS A 156 16.33 2.36 4.47
CA LYS A 156 17.22 2.88 5.52
C LYS A 156 16.50 3.92 6.39
N GLY A 157 15.76 4.84 5.77
CA GLY A 157 14.95 5.83 6.48
C GLY A 157 13.93 5.19 7.42
N MET A 158 13.21 4.14 6.99
CA MET A 158 12.29 3.41 7.86
C MET A 158 13.01 2.74 9.04
N ARG A 159 14.23 2.23 8.84
CA ARG A 159 15.05 1.68 9.94
C ARG A 159 15.43 2.75 10.97
N ASP A 160 15.71 3.96 10.53
CA ASP A 160 15.99 5.06 11.46
C ASP A 160 14.73 5.53 12.19
N ALA A 161 13.57 5.54 11.52
CA ALA A 161 12.27 5.77 12.17
C ALA A 161 11.98 4.72 13.26
N ILE A 162 12.29 3.43 13.00
CA ILE A 162 12.13 2.34 13.97
C ILE A 162 12.94 2.62 15.24
N LYS A 163 14.17 3.11 15.11
CA LYS A 163 15.02 3.46 16.27
C LYS A 163 14.38 4.55 17.12
N VAL A 164 13.86 5.60 16.49
CA VAL A 164 13.16 6.71 17.17
C VAL A 164 11.96 6.21 17.97
N TYR A 165 11.08 5.43 17.35
CA TYR A 165 9.88 4.91 18.03
C TYR A 165 10.21 3.88 19.13
N LYS A 166 11.22 3.01 18.92
CA LYS A 166 11.68 2.09 19.95
C LYS A 166 12.21 2.84 21.18
N LYS A 167 13.02 3.89 20.96
CA LYS A 167 13.55 4.73 22.04
C LYS A 167 12.40 5.35 22.83
N TRP A 168 11.46 6.01 22.14
CA TRP A 168 10.30 6.64 22.80
C TRP A 168 9.48 5.65 23.65
N LEU A 169 9.21 4.44 23.13
CA LEU A 169 8.49 3.41 23.90
C LEU A 169 9.28 2.89 25.10
N LYS A 170 10.61 2.82 25.01
CA LYS A 170 11.47 2.43 26.13
C LYS A 170 11.41 3.51 27.21
N ASP A 171 11.59 4.77 26.84
CA ASP A 171 11.55 5.91 27.75
C ASP A 171 10.17 6.02 28.43
N TYR A 172 9.07 5.82 27.67
CA TYR A 172 7.72 5.75 28.23
C TYR A 172 7.54 4.63 29.25
N LYS A 173 8.08 3.43 28.98
CA LYS A 173 7.99 2.30 29.91
C LYS A 173 8.79 2.56 31.18
N ILE A 174 9.98 3.15 31.07
CA ILE A 174 10.81 3.50 32.23
C ILE A 174 10.07 4.51 33.11
N ASN A 175 9.49 5.57 32.54
CA ASN A 175 8.82 6.63 33.32
C ASN A 175 7.43 6.27 33.86
N LYS A 176 6.95 5.04 33.65
CA LYS A 176 5.67 4.53 34.16
C LYS A 176 5.85 3.64 35.39
N PHE A 177 7.09 3.24 35.66
CA PHE A 177 7.53 2.45 36.80
C PHE A 177 8.65 3.20 37.52
#